data_AF-A0A9D8TQJ7-F1
#
_entry.id   AF-A0A9D8TQJ7-F1
#
_cell.length_a   1.000
_cell.length_b   1.000
_cell.length_c   1.000
_cell.angle_alpha   90.00
_cell.angle_beta   90.00
_cell.angle_gamma   90.00
#
_symmetry.space_group_name_H-M   'P 1'
#
loop_
_entity.id
_entity.type
_entity.pdbx_description
1 polymer ?
#
loop_
_entity_poly.entity_id
_entity_poly.type
_entity_poly.pdbx_seq_one_letter_code
_entity_poly.pdbx_strand_id
1 'polypeptide(L)'
;MKIFVFLPLLVLLGMFLPAGALASVSEGINRDSLIYCSERNISHMNPQRHPISSMASSISFAVYDRLLSIDPQTKATRSAVGTLERIYHNDTIYVFDIAKNISFHSNEFFTPSRKLNAEDVAFSFDRIINKDNPFYRPLE
;
A
#
# COMPACT_ATOMS: atom_id res chain seq x y z
N MET A 1 65.67 -30.63 21.27
CA MET A 1 64.97 -31.01 20.03
C MET A 1 63.51 -31.36 20.34
N LYS A 2 62.68 -30.38 20.74
CA LYS A 2 61.23 -30.53 21.05
C LYS A 2 60.42 -29.29 20.66
N ILE A 3 61.00 -28.40 19.85
CA ILE A 3 60.44 -27.08 19.51
C ILE A 3 59.85 -27.01 18.08
N PHE A 4 60.09 -28.02 17.25
CA PHE A 4 59.65 -28.03 15.84
C PHE A 4 58.26 -28.64 15.57
N VAL A 5 57.55 -29.14 16.60
CA VAL A 5 56.25 -29.83 16.41
C VAL A 5 55.05 -28.95 16.81
N PHE A 6 55.27 -27.84 17.51
CA PHE A 6 54.17 -26.97 17.98
C PHE A 6 53.80 -25.84 17.02
N LEU A 7 54.59 -25.59 15.97
CA LEU A 7 54.34 -24.51 15.01
C LEU A 7 53.28 -24.82 13.91
N PRO A 8 52.98 -26.07 13.48
CA PRO A 8 51.93 -26.31 12.49
C PRO A 8 50.54 -26.40 13.13
N LEU A 9 50.44 -26.57 14.46
CA LEU A 9 49.17 -26.71 15.16
C LEU A 9 48.49 -25.36 15.43
N LEU A 10 49.25 -24.27 15.54
CA LEU A 10 48.69 -22.93 15.76
C LEU A 10 48.16 -22.28 14.46
N VAL A 11 48.60 -22.74 13.29
CA VAL A 11 48.16 -22.22 11.99
C VAL A 11 46.81 -22.83 11.55
N LEU A 12 46.44 -24.00 12.07
CA LEU A 12 45.12 -24.61 11.81
C LEU A 12 43.97 -24.00 12.63
N LEU A 13 44.27 -23.19 13.65
CA LEU A 13 43.26 -22.57 14.53
C LEU A 13 42.88 -21.13 14.12
N GLY A 14 43.35 -20.67 12.95
CA GLY A 14 43.10 -19.33 12.42
C GLY A 14 41.95 -19.20 11.40
N MET A 15 41.30 -20.30 11.02
CA MET A 15 40.20 -20.31 10.04
C MET A 15 38.87 -20.72 10.68
N PHE A 16 38.46 -20.02 11.73
CA PHE A 16 37.07 -19.98 12.19
C PHE A 16 36.70 -18.55 12.55
N LEU A 17 36.75 -17.66 11.56
CA LEU A 17 35.85 -16.51 11.56
C LEU A 17 34.46 -17.08 11.22
N PRO A 18 33.45 -17.04 12.11
CA PRO A 18 32.10 -17.24 11.65
C PRO A 18 31.82 -16.06 10.72
N ALA A 19 31.81 -16.33 9.42
CA ALA A 19 31.19 -15.43 8.47
C ALA A 19 29.78 -15.17 9.03
N GLY A 20 29.53 -13.92 9.46
CA GLY A 20 28.26 -13.53 10.03
C GLY A 20 27.17 -14.06 9.12
N ALA A 21 26.30 -14.93 9.67
CA ALA A 21 25.19 -15.47 8.93
C ALA A 21 24.36 -14.27 8.47
N LEU A 22 24.49 -13.89 7.20
CA LEU A 22 23.44 -13.19 6.50
C LEU A 22 22.27 -14.17 6.58
N ALA A 23 21.30 -13.85 7.44
CA ALA A 23 20.06 -14.61 7.54
C ALA A 23 19.47 -14.67 6.12
N SER A 24 19.64 -15.81 5.47
CA SER A 24 19.01 -16.08 4.18
C SER A 24 17.52 -16.22 4.46
N VAL A 25 16.77 -15.12 4.31
CA VAL A 25 15.32 -15.20 4.16
C VAL A 25 15.08 -15.81 2.78
N SER A 26 15.09 -17.14 2.68
CA SER A 26 14.96 -17.84 1.40
C SER A 26 14.18 -19.14 1.52
N GLU A 27 13.14 -19.18 2.35
CA GLU A 27 12.04 -20.12 2.17
C GLU A 27 10.75 -19.32 2.13
N GLY A 28 10.19 -19.14 0.93
CA GLY A 28 8.88 -18.48 0.72
C GLY A 28 8.88 -17.26 -0.21
N ILE A 29 10.04 -16.73 -0.62
CA ILE A 29 10.07 -15.61 -1.58
C ILE A 29 9.95 -16.17 -3.00
N ASN A 30 8.75 -16.03 -3.59
CA ASN A 30 8.54 -16.29 -5.01
C ASN A 30 9.42 -15.33 -5.83
N ARG A 31 10.06 -15.80 -6.90
CA ARG A 31 10.91 -14.99 -7.79
C ARG A 31 10.17 -13.79 -8.40
N ASP A 32 8.83 -13.85 -8.47
CA ASP A 32 7.98 -12.75 -8.94
C ASP A 32 7.53 -11.78 -7.82
N SER A 33 8.12 -11.86 -6.64
CA SER A 33 7.78 -10.98 -5.50
C SER A 33 8.62 -9.70 -5.51
N LEU A 34 7.98 -8.55 -5.25
CA LEU A 34 8.66 -7.30 -4.96
C LEU A 34 8.80 -7.11 -3.44
N ILE A 35 10.03 -6.91 -2.96
CA ILE A 35 10.29 -6.58 -1.56
C ILE A 35 10.43 -5.06 -1.42
N TYR A 36 9.57 -4.45 -0.62
CA TYR A 36 9.61 -3.02 -0.30
C TYR A 36 9.90 -2.82 1.19
N CYS A 37 11.04 -2.21 1.50
CA CYS A 37 11.42 -1.83 2.87
C CYS A 37 10.78 -0.49 3.25
N SER A 38 9.67 -0.53 3.98
CA SER A 38 8.99 0.67 4.51
C SER A 38 9.78 1.31 5.64
N GLU A 39 9.75 2.65 5.73
CA GLU A 39 10.42 3.40 6.79
C GLU A 39 9.83 3.18 8.19
N ARG A 40 8.54 2.84 8.27
CA ARG A 40 7.80 2.63 9.52
C ARG A 40 6.78 1.51 9.34
N ASN A 41 6.38 0.90 10.46
CA ASN A 41 5.29 -0.06 10.48
C ASN A 41 3.95 0.59 10.13
N ILE A 42 3.08 -0.18 9.48
CA ILE A 42 1.72 0.20 9.14
C ILE A 42 0.81 -0.13 10.31
N SER A 43 0.21 0.87 10.95
CA SER A 43 -0.79 0.68 12.02
C SER A 43 -2.23 0.77 11.51
N HIS A 44 -2.47 1.42 10.37
CA HIS A 44 -3.81 1.61 9.81
C HIS A 44 -3.79 1.50 8.29
N MET A 45 -4.86 0.91 7.73
CA MET A 45 -5.01 0.72 6.28
C MET A 45 -6.10 1.61 5.66
N ASN A 46 -6.85 2.37 6.46
CA ASN A 46 -7.83 3.32 5.93
C ASN A 46 -7.19 4.72 5.81
N PRO A 47 -6.91 5.20 4.60
CA PRO A 47 -6.18 6.46 4.39
C PRO A 47 -6.99 7.71 4.72
N GLN A 48 -8.30 7.60 4.91
CA GLN A 48 -9.16 8.72 5.27
C GLN A 48 -9.20 9.02 6.77
N ARG A 49 -8.62 8.15 7.61
CA ARG A 49 -8.70 8.24 9.08
C ARG A 49 -7.51 8.94 9.73
N HIS A 50 -6.37 8.96 9.04
CA HIS A 50 -5.11 9.45 9.57
C HIS A 50 -4.55 10.51 8.63
N PRO A 51 -3.83 11.51 9.15
CA PRO A 51 -3.08 12.44 8.32
C PRO A 51 -2.27 11.68 7.27
N ILE A 52 -2.34 12.12 6.02
CA ILE A 52 -1.68 11.46 4.90
C ILE A 52 -0.16 11.52 5.14
N SER A 53 0.37 10.48 5.77
CA SER A 53 1.79 10.21 5.81
C SER A 53 2.22 9.56 4.49
N SER A 54 3.53 9.51 4.24
CA SER A 54 4.10 8.74 3.14
C SER A 54 3.59 7.29 3.12
N MET A 55 3.29 6.70 4.29
CA MET A 55 2.82 5.32 4.42
C MET A 55 1.35 5.13 4.08
N ALA A 56 0.47 6.04 4.51
CA ALA A 56 -0.94 6.02 4.11
C ALA A 56 -1.08 6.14 2.58
N SER A 57 -0.17 6.91 1.96
CA SER A 57 -0.09 7.03 0.50
C SER A 57 0.28 5.69 -0.16
N SER A 58 1.35 5.00 0.29
CA SER A 58 1.80 3.74 -0.30
C SER A 58 0.73 2.64 -0.31
N ILE A 59 -0.01 2.47 0.79
CA ILE A 59 -1.10 1.49 0.86
C ILE A 59 -2.28 1.91 0.00
N SER A 60 -2.61 3.22 0.01
CA SER A 60 -3.68 3.76 -0.82
C SER A 60 -3.47 3.41 -2.29
N PHE A 61 -2.24 3.57 -2.79
CA PHE A 61 -1.92 3.24 -4.17
C PHE A 61 -1.96 1.74 -4.48
N ALA A 62 -1.71 0.88 -3.48
CA ALA A 62 -1.70 -0.56 -3.68
C ALA A 62 -3.09 -1.22 -3.58
N VAL A 63 -3.99 -0.67 -2.75
CA VAL A 63 -5.25 -1.33 -2.38
C VAL A 63 -6.50 -0.55 -2.79
N TYR A 64 -6.39 0.76 -3.00
CA TYR A 64 -7.53 1.64 -3.25
C TYR A 64 -7.38 2.43 -4.53
N ASP A 65 -8.53 2.89 -5.04
CA ASP A 65 -8.62 3.78 -6.17
C ASP A 65 -9.27 5.11 -5.81
N ARG A 66 -9.16 6.08 -6.71
CA ARG A 66 -9.81 7.40 -6.62
C ARG A 66 -10.60 7.68 -7.89
N LEU A 67 -11.49 8.68 -7.84
CA LEU A 67 -12.17 9.15 -9.05
C LEU A 67 -11.14 9.64 -10.09
N LEU A 68 -10.16 10.41 -9.64
CA LEU A 68 -9.08 10.94 -10.46
C LEU A 68 -7.73 10.44 -9.93
N SER A 69 -6.79 10.23 -10.84
CA SER A 69 -5.41 9.91 -10.53
C SER A 69 -4.48 10.96 -11.12
N ILE A 70 -3.23 10.98 -10.66
CA ILE A 70 -2.17 11.84 -11.19
C ILE A 70 -1.20 10.95 -11.94
N ASP A 71 -0.87 11.33 -13.17
CA ASP A 71 0.15 10.64 -13.93
C ASP A 71 1.52 10.83 -13.26
N PRO A 72 2.23 9.74 -12.91
CA PRO A 72 3.49 9.85 -12.19
C PRO A 72 4.60 10.49 -13.03
N GLN A 73 4.52 10.45 -14.37
CA GLN A 73 5.51 11.03 -15.27
C GLN A 73 5.17 12.48 -15.62
N THR A 74 3.95 12.72 -16.14
CA THR A 74 3.55 14.04 -16.65
C THR A 74 2.98 14.96 -15.58
N LYS A 75 2.62 14.40 -14.41
CA LYS A 75 1.89 15.09 -13.33
C LYS A 75 0.50 15.60 -13.73
N ALA A 76 0.01 15.20 -14.89
CA ALA A 76 -1.33 15.56 -15.34
C ALA A 76 -2.41 14.78 -14.57
N THR A 77 -3.55 15.42 -14.34
CA THR A 77 -4.75 14.74 -13.86
C THR A 77 -5.32 13.82 -14.93
N ARG A 78 -5.68 12.61 -14.56
CA ARG A 78 -6.30 11.60 -15.44
C ARG A 78 -7.48 10.92 -14.75
N SER A 79 -8.42 10.42 -15.55
CA SER A 79 -9.51 9.57 -15.04
C SER A 79 -8.95 8.31 -14.39
N ALA A 80 -9.58 7.88 -13.30
CA ALA A 80 -9.37 6.57 -12.70
C ALA A 80 -10.71 5.82 -12.66
N VAL A 81 -11.34 5.67 -11.49
CA VAL A 81 -12.66 5.00 -11.45
C VAL A 81 -13.82 5.91 -11.86
N GLY A 82 -13.54 7.21 -12.04
CA GLY A 82 -14.50 8.17 -12.59
C GLY A 82 -13.86 9.01 -13.70
N THR A 83 -14.66 9.38 -14.69
CA THR A 83 -14.31 10.36 -15.71
C THR A 83 -15.08 11.64 -15.44
N LEU A 84 -14.37 12.76 -15.32
CA LEU A 84 -15.00 14.07 -15.16
C LEU A 84 -15.61 14.48 -16.50
N GLU A 85 -16.94 14.48 -16.59
CA GLU A 85 -17.69 14.75 -17.81
C GLU A 85 -18.08 16.24 -17.94
N ARG A 86 -18.45 16.85 -16.81
CA ARG A 86 -18.97 18.23 -16.82
C ARG A 86 -18.69 18.96 -15.52
N ILE A 87 -18.40 20.25 -15.66
CA ILE A 87 -18.37 21.21 -14.57
C ILE A 87 -19.42 22.29 -14.88
N TYR A 88 -20.25 22.65 -13.90
CA TYR A 88 -21.27 23.67 -14.08
C TYR A 88 -21.50 24.49 -12.81
N HIS A 89 -22.31 25.54 -12.96
CA HIS A 89 -22.64 26.50 -11.90
C HIS A 89 -21.40 27.14 -11.27
N ASN A 90 -20.60 27.84 -12.09
CA ASN A 90 -19.38 28.54 -11.66
C ASN A 90 -18.46 27.63 -10.83
N ASP A 91 -18.17 26.43 -11.35
CA ASP A 91 -17.26 25.45 -10.75
C ASP A 91 -17.68 24.91 -9.37
N THR A 92 -18.98 24.91 -9.07
CA THR A 92 -19.50 24.34 -7.82
C THR A 92 -20.07 22.94 -7.98
N ILE A 93 -20.33 22.49 -9.22
CA ILE A 93 -20.88 21.16 -9.45
C ILE A 93 -20.06 20.40 -10.49
N TYR A 94 -19.61 19.22 -10.09
CA TYR A 94 -18.76 18.31 -10.85
C TYR A 94 -19.51 17.00 -11.11
N VAL A 95 -19.64 16.61 -12.37
CA VAL A 95 -20.30 15.36 -12.79
C VAL A 95 -19.25 14.36 -13.19
N PHE A 96 -19.25 13.21 -12.52
CA PHE A 96 -18.41 12.08 -12.88
C PHE A 96 -19.26 10.97 -13.49
N ASP A 97 -18.84 10.44 -14.63
CA ASP A 97 -19.28 9.13 -15.10
C ASP A 97 -18.42 8.05 -14.42
N ILE A 98 -19.06 7.10 -13.75
CA ILE A 98 -18.38 6.06 -12.97
C ILE A 98 -18.11 4.85 -13.86
N ALA A 99 -16.85 4.44 -13.90
CA ALA A 99 -16.41 3.31 -14.70
C ALA A 99 -17.14 2.01 -14.29
N LYS A 100 -17.55 1.25 -15.32
CA LYS A 100 -18.30 0.00 -15.15
C LYS A 100 -17.37 -1.20 -15.00
N ASN A 101 -17.92 -2.30 -14.51
CA ASN A 101 -17.25 -3.60 -14.39
C ASN A 101 -16.02 -3.64 -13.46
N ILE A 102 -15.87 -2.66 -12.57
CA ILE A 102 -14.80 -2.66 -11.56
C ILE A 102 -15.20 -3.58 -10.40
N SER A 103 -14.33 -4.53 -10.10
CA SER A 103 -14.55 -5.51 -9.02
C SER A 103 -13.89 -5.03 -7.73
N PHE A 104 -14.54 -5.26 -6.60
CA PHE A 104 -13.88 -5.14 -5.31
C PHE A 104 -13.02 -6.38 -5.02
N HIS A 105 -12.01 -6.21 -4.17
CA HIS A 105 -11.31 -7.33 -3.56
C HIS A 105 -12.27 -8.16 -2.68
N SER A 106 -11.98 -9.45 -2.53
CA SER A 106 -12.65 -10.36 -1.59
C SER A 106 -11.67 -10.84 -0.52
N ASN A 107 -12.20 -11.27 0.62
CA ASN A 107 -11.47 -11.95 1.68
C ASN A 107 -12.39 -12.93 2.42
N GLU A 108 -11.89 -13.57 3.47
CA GLU A 108 -12.61 -14.60 4.24
C GLU A 108 -13.94 -14.11 4.84
N PHE A 109 -14.10 -12.82 5.07
CA PHE A 109 -15.28 -12.23 5.73
C PHE A 109 -16.12 -11.35 4.80
N PHE A 110 -15.66 -11.12 3.57
CA PHE A 110 -16.34 -10.27 2.61
C PHE A 110 -16.19 -10.81 1.18
N THR A 111 -17.33 -11.13 0.57
CA THR A 111 -17.41 -11.45 -0.86
C THR A 111 -18.34 -10.44 -1.53
N PRO A 112 -17.86 -9.63 -2.48
CA PRO A 112 -18.69 -8.63 -3.14
C PRO A 112 -19.76 -9.29 -4.00
N SER A 113 -21.01 -8.88 -3.81
CA SER A 113 -22.16 -9.34 -4.62
C SER A 113 -22.40 -8.50 -5.86
N ARG A 114 -21.75 -7.33 -5.97
CA ARG A 114 -21.86 -6.41 -7.11
C ARG A 114 -20.53 -5.73 -7.44
N LYS A 115 -20.49 -5.08 -8.60
CA LYS A 115 -19.39 -4.19 -9.04
C LYS A 115 -19.52 -2.81 -8.40
N LEU A 116 -18.46 -2.00 -8.51
CA LEU A 116 -18.45 -0.59 -8.15
C LEU A 116 -19.61 0.15 -8.82
N ASN A 117 -20.28 1.03 -8.07
CA ASN A 117 -21.30 1.95 -8.59
C ASN A 117 -21.23 3.32 -7.87
N ALA A 118 -22.17 4.21 -8.18
CA ALA A 118 -22.20 5.55 -7.59
C ALA A 118 -22.48 5.56 -6.07
N GLU A 119 -23.11 4.53 -5.52
CA GLU A 119 -23.39 4.44 -4.08
C GLU A 119 -22.09 4.29 -3.27
N ASP A 120 -21.09 3.60 -3.81
CA ASP A 120 -19.80 3.42 -3.14
C ASP A 120 -19.02 4.74 -3.07
N VAL A 121 -19.12 5.55 -4.13
CA VAL A 121 -18.55 6.90 -4.18
C VAL A 121 -19.28 7.79 -3.18
N ALA A 122 -20.61 7.82 -3.23
CA ALA A 122 -21.42 8.61 -2.30
C ALA A 122 -21.14 8.23 -0.85
N PHE A 123 -21.10 6.94 -0.51
CA PHE A 123 -20.76 6.45 0.83
C PHE A 123 -19.38 6.92 1.29
N SER A 124 -18.39 6.90 0.40
CA SER A 124 -17.01 7.27 0.72
C SER A 124 -16.87 8.75 1.10
N PHE A 125 -17.66 9.64 0.50
CA PHE A 125 -17.72 11.06 0.87
C PHE A 125 -18.65 11.31 2.06
N ASP A 126 -19.82 10.67 2.09
CA ASP A 126 -20.82 10.88 3.12
C ASP A 126 -20.26 10.49 4.50
N ARG A 127 -19.57 9.36 4.63
CA ARG A 127 -19.02 8.90 5.91
C ARG A 127 -17.97 9.83 6.52
N ILE A 128 -17.36 10.73 5.75
CA ILE A 128 -16.35 11.68 6.26
C ILE A 128 -16.93 13.07 6.54
N ILE A 129 -18.02 13.46 5.87
CA ILE A 129 -18.62 14.80 5.97
C ILE A 129 -19.85 14.80 6.88
N ASN A 130 -20.70 13.78 6.79
CA ASN A 130 -21.96 13.69 7.50
C ASN A 130 -21.79 13.06 8.89
N LYS A 131 -22.03 13.85 9.93
CA LYS A 131 -21.86 13.43 11.34
C LYS A 131 -22.87 12.37 11.79
N ASP A 132 -24.01 12.28 11.09
CA ASP A 132 -25.07 11.32 11.41
C ASP A 132 -24.85 9.96 10.71
N ASN A 133 -23.88 9.86 9.79
CA ASN A 133 -23.53 8.59 9.17
C ASN A 133 -22.96 7.63 10.24
N PRO A 134 -23.41 6.37 10.33
CA PRO A 134 -22.92 5.41 11.33
C PRO A 134 -21.41 5.14 11.28
N PHE A 135 -20.79 5.36 10.12
CA PHE A 135 -19.35 5.20 9.88
C PHE A 135 -18.58 6.51 10.06
N TYR A 136 -19.25 7.60 10.44
CA TYR A 136 -18.59 8.85 10.78
C TYR A 136 -17.68 8.67 11.99
N ARG A 137 -16.47 9.18 11.84
CA ARG A 137 -15.45 9.20 12.87
C ARG A 137 -14.61 10.47 12.69
N PRO A 138 -14.37 11.27 13.75
CA PRO A 138 -13.44 12.40 13.72
C PRO A 138 -12.02 11.94 13.40
N LEU A 139 -11.25 12.72 12.64
CA LEU A 139 -9.83 12.44 12.38
C LEU A 139 -9.07 12.35 13.71
N GLU A 140 -8.16 11.38 13.79
CA GLU A 140 -7.25 11.17 14.92
C GLU A 140 -5.99 12.03 14.81
#